data_AF-A0A358DVB0-F1
#
_entry.id   AF-A0A358DVB0-F1
#
_cell.length_a   1.000
_cell.length_b   1.000
_cell.length_c   1.000
_cell.angle_alpha   90.00
_cell.angle_beta   90.00
_cell.angle_gamma   90.00
#
_symmetry.space_group_name_H-M   'P 1'
#
loop_
_entity.id
_entity.type
_entity.pdbx_description
1 polymer ?
#
loop_
_entity_poly.entity_id
_entity_poly.type
_entity_poly.pdbx_seq_one_letter_code
_entity_poly.pdbx_strand_id
1 'polypeptide(L)' 'AYRVMLQTDDETLDYRQAEQKYAHSHLIVEQGGDHSFVDYSRHLPDIAEFLLNGIK' A
#
# COMPACT_ATOMS: atom_id res chain seq x y z
N ALA A 1 3.74 0.97 -13.64
CA ALA A 1 2.64 1.38 -12.73
C ALA A 1 3.05 1.02 -11.31
N TYR A 2 2.66 1.81 -10.30
CA TYR A 2 2.91 1.49 -8.89
C TYR A 2 1.59 1.19 -8.18
N ARG A 3 1.64 0.25 -7.25
CA ARG A 3 0.64 0.06 -6.19
C ARG A 3 1.31 0.40 -4.87
N VAL A 4 0.64 1.23 -4.07
CA VAL A 4 1.18 1.73 -2.80
C VAL A 4 0.13 1.47 -1.73
N MET A 5 0.54 0.81 -0.66
CA MET A 5 -0.31 0.40 0.45
C MET A 5 0.21 1.08 1.71
N LEU A 6 -0.68 1.79 2.41
CA LEU A 6 -0.36 2.63 3.55
C LEU A 6 -1.35 2.37 4.68
N GLN A 7 -0.88 2.47 5.92
CA GLN A 7 -1.70 2.44 7.12
C GLN A 7 -1.51 3.78 7.86
N THR A 8 -2.59 4.39 8.34
CA THR A 8 -2.53 5.77 8.85
C THR A 8 -1.73 5.94 10.13
N ASP A 9 -1.61 4.86 10.91
CA ASP A 9 -0.95 4.86 12.21
C ASP A 9 0.48 4.31 12.15
N ASP A 10 1.07 4.26 10.94
CA ASP A 10 2.51 4.06 10.78
C ASP A 10 3.29 5.06 11.67
N GLU A 11 3.91 4.51 12.70
CA GLU A 11 4.60 5.25 13.75
C GLU A 11 6.01 5.68 13.33
N THR A 12 6.50 5.19 12.19
CA THR A 12 7.83 5.47 11.65
C THR A 12 7.78 6.53 10.55
N LEU A 13 6.75 6.50 9.70
CA LEU A 13 6.59 7.37 8.53
C LEU A 13 5.21 8.04 8.50
N ASP A 14 5.16 9.34 8.19
CA ASP A 14 3.89 10.01 7.91
C ASP A 14 3.34 9.57 6.54
N TYR A 15 2.29 8.75 6.56
CA TYR A 15 1.67 8.18 5.35
C TYR A 15 1.31 9.24 4.30
N ARG A 16 0.98 10.47 4.72
CA ARG A 16 0.58 11.58 3.81
C ARG A 16 1.68 11.94 2.83
N GLN A 17 2.94 11.75 3.20
CA GLN A 17 4.07 12.00 2.29
C GLN A 17 4.07 11.00 1.13
N ALA A 18 3.80 9.72 1.41
CA ALA A 18 3.67 8.69 0.39
C ALA A 18 2.39 8.89 -0.44
N GLU A 19 1.27 9.22 0.20
CA GLU A 19 0.01 9.54 -0.48
C GLU A 19 0.19 10.68 -1.50
N GLN A 20 0.82 11.78 -1.10
CA GLN A 20 1.10 12.91 -2.00
C GLN A 20 2.08 12.54 -3.10
N LYS A 21 3.19 11.85 -2.76
CA LYS A 21 4.22 11.46 -3.73
C LYS A 21 3.67 10.52 -4.80
N TYR A 22 2.76 9.63 -4.42
CA TYR A 22 2.19 8.62 -5.30
C TYR A 22 0.73 8.91 -5.69
N ALA A 23 0.29 10.17 -5.65
CA ALA A 23 -1.09 10.57 -5.91
C ALA A 23 -1.66 10.12 -7.28
N HIS A 24 -0.80 9.82 -8.25
CA HIS A 24 -1.18 9.32 -9.58
C HIS A 24 -1.02 7.79 -9.74
N SER A 25 -0.66 7.10 -8.66
CA SER A 25 -0.55 5.64 -8.60
C SER A 25 -1.81 5.04 -7.94
N HIS A 26 -1.91 3.72 -7.93
CA HIS A 26 -2.99 3.05 -7.21
C HIS A 26 -2.66 2.98 -5.72
N LEU A 27 -3.32 3.84 -4.93
CA LEU A 27 -3.16 3.95 -3.48
C LEU A 27 -4.22 3.13 -2.75
N ILE A 28 -3.80 2.40 -1.71
CA ILE A 28 -4.65 1.77 -0.71
C ILE A 28 -4.23 2.40 0.62
N VAL A 29 -5.15 3.09 1.30
CA VAL A 29 -4.90 3.73 2.60
C VAL A 29 -5.89 3.16 3.60
N GLU A 30 -5.40 2.48 4.63
CA GLU A 30 -6.22 1.87 5.67
C GLU A 30 -6.08 2.65 6.99
N GLN A 31 -7.18 2.78 7.72
CA GLN A 31 -7.18 3.45 9.02
C GLN A 31 -6.59 2.52 10.10
N GLY A 32 -5.78 3.07 11.00
CA GLY A 32 -5.08 2.30 12.04
C GLY A 32 -3.81 1.66 11.52
N GLY A 33 -3.43 0.50 12.10
CA GLY A 33 -2.27 -0.28 11.69
C GLY A 33 -0.96 0.14 12.35
N ASP A 34 0.16 -0.17 11.69
CA ASP A 34 1.51 0.23 12.10
C ASP A 34 2.49 0.10 10.91
N HIS A 35 3.77 0.44 11.12
CA HIS A 35 4.80 0.40 10.07
C HIS A 35 5.06 -1.02 9.51
N SER A 36 4.65 -2.09 10.20
CA SER A 36 4.79 -3.45 9.70
C SER A 36 3.72 -3.84 8.66
N PHE A 37 2.72 -2.98 8.46
CA PHE A 37 1.53 -3.22 7.65
C PHE A 37 0.71 -4.40 8.20
N VAL A 38 -0.06 -4.13 9.25
CA VAL A 38 -0.93 -5.11 9.93
C VAL A 38 -1.86 -5.78 8.93
N ASP A 39 -2.07 -7.10 9.08
CA ASP A 39 -2.90 -7.91 8.21
C ASP A 39 -2.44 -8.00 6.73
N TYR A 40 -1.16 -7.71 6.45
CA TYR A 40 -0.54 -7.81 5.12
C TYR A 40 -0.92 -9.07 4.32
N SER A 41 -1.04 -10.22 4.99
CA SER A 41 -1.39 -11.50 4.35
C SER A 41 -2.72 -11.47 3.59
N ARG A 42 -3.67 -10.62 4.01
CA ARG A 42 -4.98 -10.45 3.34
C ARG A 42 -4.85 -9.86 1.93
N HIS A 43 -3.77 -9.15 1.65
CA HIS A 43 -3.52 -8.50 0.37
C HIS A 43 -2.63 -9.32 -0.57
N LEU A 44 -2.10 -10.46 -0.13
CA LEU A 44 -1.27 -11.32 -0.98
C LEU A 44 -1.93 -11.70 -2.32
N PRO A 45 -3.26 -12.00 -2.38
CA PRO A 45 -3.91 -12.25 -3.67
C PRO A 45 -3.84 -11.05 -4.62
N ASP A 46 -4.15 -9.83 -4.14
CA ASP A 46 -4.14 -8.61 -4.95
C ASP A 46 -2.71 -8.19 -5.36
N ILE A 47 -1.74 -8.40 -4.47
CA ILE A 47 -0.31 -8.18 -4.75
C ILE A 47 0.15 -9.16 -5.84
N ALA A 48 -0.21 -10.44 -5.73
CA ALA A 48 0.10 -11.44 -6.74
C ALA A 48 -0.56 -11.09 -8.08
N GLU A 49 -1.83 -10.67 -8.08
CA GLU A 49 -2.53 -10.24 -9.29
C GLU A 49 -1.79 -9.09 -9.97
N PHE A 50 -1.41 -8.05 -9.22
CA PHE A 50 -0.69 -6.90 -9.76
C PHE A 50 0.66 -7.27 -10.38
N LEU A 51 1.43 -8.13 -9.71
CA LEU A 51 2.76 -8.53 -10.17
C LEU A 51 2.71 -9.50 -11.36
N LEU A 52 1.73 -10.39 -11.39
CA LEU A 52 1.64 -11.45 -12.40
C LEU A 52 0.83 -11.06 -13.63
N ASN A 53 -0.21 -10.23 -13.48
CA ASN A 53 -1.02 -9.76 -14.61
C ASN A 53 -0.39 -8.54 -15.32
N GLY A 54 0.61 -7.89 -14.72
CA GLY A 54 1.40 -6.81 -15.35
C GLY A 54 2.43 -7.26 -16.40
N ILE A 55 2.52 -8.57 -16.70
CA ILE A 55 3.48 -9.18 -17.66
C ILE A 55 2.79 -9.61 -18.97
N LYS A 56 1.57 -9.14 -19.25
CA LYS A 56 0.95 -9.30 -20.57
C LYS A 56 1.11 -8.06 -21.43
#